data_AF-A0A7K2VND6-F1
#
_entry.id   AF-A0A7K2VND6-F1
#
_cell.length_a   1.000
_cell.length_b   1.000
_cell.length_c   1.000
_cell.angle_alpha   90.00
_cell.angle_beta   90.00
_cell.angle_gamma   90.00
#
_symmetry.space_group_name_H-M   'P 1'
#
loop_
_entity.id
_entity.type
_entity.pdbx_description
1 polymer ?
#
loop_
_entity_poly.entity_id
_entity_poly.type
_entity_poly.pdbx_seq_one_letter_code
_entity_poly.pdbx_strand_id
1 'polypeptide(L)'
;EPRPAAPAAEAGPHLLVLSARTPEALRRLALRHAAHLGPEGPGRRYALGDICRSAATGRDHHPFRLWAVGDTHDDLAAVLRAL
;
A
#
# COMPACT_ATOMS: atom_id res chain seq x y z
N GLU A 1 -2.37 -9.45 12.87
CA GLU A 1 -2.82 -10.56 12.02
C GLU A 1 -3.79 -10.00 10.98
N PRO A 2 -3.56 -10.17 9.66
CA PRO A 2 -4.47 -9.66 8.64
C PRO A 2 -5.71 -10.54 8.54
N ARG A 3 -6.89 -9.93 8.52
CA ARG A 3 -8.17 -10.66 8.51
C ARG A 3 -8.52 -11.08 7.08
N PRO A 4 -9.08 -12.28 6.84
CA PRO A 4 -9.64 -12.61 5.54
C PRO A 4 -10.73 -11.59 5.16
N ALA A 5 -10.75 -11.20 3.89
CA ALA A 5 -11.67 -10.18 3.38
C ALA A 5 -13.14 -10.62 3.56
N ALA A 6 -13.83 -10.01 4.52
CA ALA A 6 -15.29 -10.01 4.57
C ALA A 6 -15.81 -8.91 3.63
N PRO A 7 -17.00 -9.05 3.01
CA PRO A 7 -17.59 -8.00 2.18
C PRO A 7 -18.20 -6.92 3.07
N ALA A 8 -17.36 -6.22 3.81
CA ALA A 8 -17.71 -4.93 4.39
C ALA A 8 -17.04 -3.89 3.51
N ALA A 9 -17.85 -3.14 2.76
CA ALA A 9 -17.40 -1.96 2.07
C ALA A 9 -16.70 -1.06 3.10
N GLU A 10 -15.37 -1.03 3.07
CA GLU A 10 -14.59 0.00 3.76
C GLU A 10 -14.91 1.31 3.02
N ALA A 11 -15.96 1.98 3.46
CA ALA A 11 -16.43 3.21 2.84
C ALA A 11 -15.49 4.36 3.23
N GLY A 12 -14.46 4.59 2.40
CA GLY A 12 -13.59 5.75 2.49
C GLY A 12 -12.21 5.52 1.87
N PRO A 13 -11.52 6.61 1.49
CA PRO A 13 -10.21 6.52 0.85
C PRO A 13 -9.17 5.91 1.79
N HIS A 14 -8.36 5.00 1.27
CA HIS A 14 -7.25 4.38 1.99
C HIS A 14 -5.95 5.16 1.78
N LEU A 15 -5.23 5.43 2.87
CA LEU A 15 -3.93 6.08 2.86
C LEU A 15 -2.82 5.04 3.05
N LEU A 16 -2.06 4.78 1.99
CA LEU A 16 -0.84 3.99 2.06
C LEU A 16 0.36 4.91 2.29
N VAL A 17 1.12 4.65 3.35
CA VAL A 17 2.34 5.40 3.67
C VAL A 17 3.55 4.50 3.55
N LEU A 18 4.56 4.94 2.81
CA LEU A 18 5.83 4.25 2.61
C LEU A 18 6.99 5.14 3.04
N SER A 19 8.03 4.55 3.62
CA SER A 19 9.27 5.26 3.90
C SER A 19 10.50 4.38 3.65
N ALA A 20 11.60 4.99 3.22
CA ALA A 20 12.84 4.28 2.94
C ALA A 20 14.07 5.17 3.20
N ARG A 21 15.24 4.53 3.39
CA ARG A 21 16.50 5.21 3.73
C ARG A 21 17.07 6.05 2.57
N THR A 22 16.67 5.79 1.34
CA THR A 22 17.07 6.54 0.14
C THR A 22 15.89 6.71 -0.82
N PRO A 23 15.94 7.69 -1.74
CA PRO A 23 14.91 7.87 -2.77
C PRO A 23 14.73 6.64 -3.68
N GLU A 24 15.81 5.95 -4.06
CA GLU A 24 15.78 4.78 -4.93
C GLU A 24 15.15 3.58 -4.21
N ALA A 25 15.43 3.43 -2.91
CA ALA A 25 14.78 2.42 -2.09
C ALA A 25 13.29 2.70 -1.95
N LEU A 26 12.89 3.98 -1.86
CA LEU A 26 11.48 4.38 -1.80
C LEU A 26 10.74 4.04 -3.11
N ARG A 27 11.33 4.35 -4.27
CA ARG A 27 10.77 3.99 -5.58
C ARG A 27 10.65 2.48 -5.76
N ARG A 28 11.68 1.71 -5.41
CA ARG A 28 11.61 0.23 -5.46
C ARG A 28 10.52 -0.30 -4.52
N LEU A 29 10.39 0.27 -3.33
CA LEU A 29 9.34 -0.11 -2.38
C LEU A 29 7.95 0.19 -2.96
N ALA A 30 7.74 1.37 -3.55
CA ALA A 30 6.49 1.74 -4.21
C ALA A 30 6.11 0.74 -5.31
N LEU A 31 7.05 0.39 -6.19
CA LEU A 31 6.81 -0.60 -7.26
C LEU A 31 6.49 -2.00 -6.72
N ARG A 32 7.15 -2.43 -5.63
CA ARG A 32 6.82 -3.70 -4.97
C ARG A 32 5.42 -3.69 -4.37
N HIS A 33 5.00 -2.59 -3.76
CA HIS A 33 3.63 -2.42 -3.28
C HIS A 33 2.63 -2.39 -4.44
N ALA A 34 2.94 -1.73 -5.56
CA ALA A 34 2.09 -1.73 -6.74
C ALA A 34 1.90 -3.14 -7.34
N ALA A 35 2.96 -3.94 -7.38
CA ALA A 35 2.87 -5.34 -7.80
C ALA A 35 2.05 -6.18 -6.80
N HIS A 36 2.22 -5.94 -5.49
CA HIS A 36 1.47 -6.62 -4.44
C HIS A 36 -0.04 -6.31 -4.50
N LEU A 37 -0.41 -5.07 -4.82
CA LEU A 37 -1.79 -4.59 -4.94
C LEU A 37 -2.40 -4.85 -6.32
N GLY A 38 -1.59 -5.22 -7.33
CA GLY A 38 -2.05 -5.47 -8.69
C GLY A 38 -3.09 -6.61 -8.79
N PRO A 39 -3.71 -6.80 -9.96
CA PRO A 39 -4.75 -7.82 -10.17
C PRO A 39 -4.29 -9.24 -9.80
N GLU A 40 -3.06 -9.60 -10.16
CA GLU A 40 -2.42 -10.88 -9.84
C GLU A 40 -1.61 -10.85 -8.53
N GLY A 41 -1.69 -9.73 -7.80
CA GLY A 41 -0.88 -9.48 -6.63
C GLY A 41 -1.39 -10.26 -5.42
N PRO A 42 -0.50 -10.80 -4.57
CA PRO A 42 -0.91 -11.53 -3.37
C PRO A 42 -1.57 -10.64 -2.31
N GLY A 43 -1.64 -9.31 -2.52
CA GLY A 43 -2.37 -8.37 -1.67
C GLY A 43 -3.88 -8.51 -1.79
N ARG A 44 -4.40 -9.01 -2.93
CA ARG A 44 -5.84 -9.13 -3.21
C ARG A 44 -6.63 -9.96 -2.21
N ARG A 45 -5.94 -10.87 -1.51
CA ARG A 45 -6.54 -11.72 -0.46
C ARG A 45 -6.76 -11.01 0.87
N TYR A 46 -6.22 -9.80 1.04
CA TYR A 46 -6.28 -9.03 2.28
C TYR A 46 -7.14 -7.78 2.08
N ALA A 47 -7.75 -7.30 3.17
CA ALA A 47 -8.43 -6.02 3.15
C ALA A 47 -7.43 -4.88 2.90
N LEU A 48 -7.82 -3.88 2.11
CA LEU A 48 -6.94 -2.77 1.75
C LEU A 48 -6.53 -1.94 2.99
N GLY A 49 -7.47 -1.75 3.92
CA GLY A 49 -7.21 -1.14 5.22
C GLY A 49 -6.14 -1.86 6.04
N ASP A 50 -6.13 -3.20 6.03
CA ASP A 50 -5.12 -4.00 6.76
C ASP A 50 -3.73 -3.86 6.15
N ILE A 51 -3.63 -3.78 4.81
CA ILE A 51 -2.38 -3.54 4.10
C ILE A 51 -1.84 -2.14 4.45
N CYS A 52 -2.69 -1.12 4.35
CA CYS A 52 -2.32 0.27 4.65
C CYS A 52 -1.90 0.44 6.11
N ARG A 53 -2.64 -0.17 7.05
CA ARG A 53 -2.28 -0.21 8.47
C ARG A 53 -0.94 -0.89 8.69
N SER A 54 -0.71 -2.03 8.06
CA SER A 54 0.55 -2.78 8.20
C SER A 54 1.75 -1.97 7.68
N ALA A 55 1.57 -1.25 6.57
CA ALA A 55 2.61 -0.36 6.04
C ALA A 55 2.87 0.85 6.98
N ALA A 56 1.82 1.47 7.52
CA ALA A 56 1.93 2.63 8.40
C ALA A 56 2.52 2.29 9.79
N THR A 57 2.30 1.07 10.27
CA THR A 57 2.81 0.56 11.57
C THR A 57 4.12 -0.22 11.43
N GLY A 58 4.58 -0.44 10.19
CA GLY A 58 5.81 -1.13 9.85
C GLY A 58 7.07 -0.38 10.27
N ARG A 59 8.11 -1.15 10.62
CA ARG A 59 9.30 -0.70 11.34
C ARG A 59 10.16 0.30 10.54
N ASP A 60 10.63 1.29 11.30
CA ASP A 60 11.53 2.39 10.96
C ASP A 60 10.92 3.56 10.16
N HIS A 61 10.75 4.69 10.85
CA HIS A 61 10.53 5.99 10.22
C HIS A 61 11.82 6.43 9.51
N HIS A 62 11.84 6.29 8.19
CA HIS A 62 12.95 6.76 7.38
C HIS A 62 12.74 8.20 6.88
N PRO A 63 13.81 8.91 6.47
CA PRO A 63 13.73 10.32 6.06
C PRO A 63 12.98 10.54 4.75
N PHE A 64 13.01 9.58 3.81
CA PHE A 64 12.28 9.69 2.56
C PHE A 64 10.92 9.04 2.69
N ARG A 65 9.86 9.79 2.44
CA ARG A 65 8.47 9.36 2.63
C ARG A 65 7.63 9.64 1.40
N LEU A 66 6.66 8.77 1.19
CA LEU A 66 5.66 8.84 0.14
C LEU A 66 4.32 8.45 0.77
N TRP A 67 3.25 9.10 0.31
CA TRP A 67 1.89 8.63 0.53
C TRP A 67 1.15 8.45 -0.79
N ALA A 68 0.26 7.48 -0.82
CA ALA A 68 -0.68 7.26 -1.91
C ALA A 68 -2.09 7.13 -1.32
N VAL A 69 -3.08 7.70 -2.01
CA VAL A 69 -4.49 7.66 -1.61
C VAL A 69 -5.29 7.00 -2.73
N GLY A 70 -6.20 6.10 -2.37
CA GLY A 70 -7.10 5.45 -3.33
C GLY A 70 -8.19 4.65 -2.63
N ASP A 71 -9.29 4.41 -3.34
CA ASP A 71 -10.44 3.68 -2.81
C ASP A 71 -10.29 2.17 -3.03
N THR A 72 -9.49 1.78 -4.03
CA THR A 72 -9.26 0.38 -4.38
C THR A 72 -7.78 0.01 -4.45
N HIS A 73 -7.54 -1.31 -4.49
CA HIS A 73 -6.22 -1.87 -4.74
C HIS A 73 -5.64 -1.38 -6.07
N ASP A 74 -6.48 -1.28 -7.11
CA ASP A 74 -6.08 -0.83 -8.44
C ASP A 74 -5.71 0.65 -8.46
N ASP A 75 -6.48 1.51 -7.77
CA ASP A 75 -6.19 2.94 -7.67
C ASP A 75 -4.82 3.17 -7.01
N LEU A 76 -4.59 2.53 -5.86
CA LEU A 76 -3.30 2.64 -5.17
C LEU A 76 -2.16 2.05 -6.01
N ALA A 77 -2.38 0.92 -6.68
CA ALA A 77 -1.36 0.34 -7.56
C ALA A 77 -1.04 1.25 -8.76
N ALA A 78 -2.02 1.96 -9.31
CA ALA A 78 -1.83 2.91 -10.39
C ALA A 78 -1.05 4.14 -9.92
N VAL A 79 -1.45 4.75 -8.79
CA VAL A 79 -0.74 5.89 -8.17
C VAL A 79 0.72 5.53 -7.91
N LEU A 80 0.99 4.35 -7.34
CA LEU A 80 2.35 3.91 -7.03
C LEU A 80 3.24 3.65 -8.26
N ARG A 81 2.64 3.29 -9.41
CA ARG A 81 3.39 3.09 -10.67
C ARG A 81 3.74 4.40 -11.36
N ALA A 82 3.05 5.50 -11.04
CA ALA A 82 3.24 6.80 -11.65
C ALA A 82 4.32 7.67 -10.97
N LEU A 83 5.06 7.12 -9.99
CA LEU A 83 6.09 7.78 -9.18
C LEU A 83 7.51 7.58 -9.71
#